data_AF-A0A2A3MLZ9-F1
#
_entry.id   AF-A0A2A3MLZ9-F1
#
_cell.length_a   1.000
_cell.length_b   1.000
_cell.length_c   1.000
_cell.angle_alpha   90.00
_cell.angle_beta   90.00
_cell.angle_gamma   90.00
#
_symmetry.space_group_name_H-M   'P 1'
#
loop_
_entity.id
_entity.type
_entity.pdbx_description
1 polymer ?
#
loop_
_entity_poly.entity_id
_entity_poly.type
_entity_poly.pdbx_seq_one_letter_code
_entity_poly.pdbx_strand_id
1 'polypeptide(L)'
;MSEFEGIRPYNDAEVPAVLQRLLADQELMRMLAAYRLPKLNRLLPGLSRRVVQAALRREARGVATVEDLQHRLEPYLDRLIERSTLEVTYSGLDQLSATQPHLFIANHRDIVMDPAFVNYALYHAGHPTPRIAIGDNLLQRPFVSDLMRLNKSFIVHRSLTGRREKLQAYQNLSAYISHSIAEGESIWIAQAEGRAKDGLDETDSAIIKMFCMSRKSEPFDEVIASLNMVPVSISYEWDPCDGMKARELEQRARTGAYVKEAGEDDRSIAMGLTGYKGRVHVAFGTPLPAGMADARAVVAEVDRQVLGNYRLYPSNYLAFEQQDALPPALSDWREGFSALELAQEQQRFSARLDALPEALRPYWLLQYANPVRSRLRVLP
;
A
#
# COMPACT_ATOMS: atom_id res chain seq x y z
N MET A 1 -11.02 -2.25 -29.42
CA MET A 1 -10.46 -2.42 -28.08
C MET A 1 -9.61 -1.20 -27.78
N SER A 2 -9.84 -0.53 -26.64
CA SER A 2 -9.05 0.65 -26.26
C SER A 2 -7.60 0.27 -25.98
N GLU A 3 -6.64 1.17 -26.24
CA GLU A 3 -5.19 0.93 -26.11
C GLU A 3 -4.76 0.30 -24.77
N PHE A 4 -5.50 0.58 -23.68
CA PHE A 4 -5.17 0.13 -22.32
C PHE A 4 -6.15 -0.90 -21.71
N GLU A 5 -7.04 -1.50 -22.51
CA GLU A 5 -8.16 -2.32 -22.01
C GLU A 5 -7.75 -3.49 -21.10
N GLY A 6 -6.55 -4.04 -21.33
CA GLY A 6 -5.98 -5.14 -20.54
C GLY A 6 -5.48 -4.74 -19.15
N ILE A 7 -5.24 -3.45 -18.89
CA ILE A 7 -4.67 -2.99 -17.60
C ILE A 7 -5.49 -1.92 -16.89
N ARG A 8 -6.30 -1.14 -17.60
CA ARG A 8 -7.05 0.00 -17.02
C ARG A 8 -8.12 -0.45 -15.99
N PRO A 9 -8.50 0.42 -15.03
CA PRO A 9 -9.67 0.22 -14.20
C PRO A 9 -10.96 0.31 -15.04
N TYR A 10 -12.07 -0.08 -14.42
CA TYR A 10 -13.38 0.11 -15.02
C TYR A 10 -13.79 1.58 -15.03
N ASN A 11 -14.53 1.99 -16.06
CA ASN A 11 -15.22 3.27 -16.10
C ASN A 11 -16.64 3.14 -15.56
N ASP A 12 -17.31 4.27 -15.35
CA ASP A 12 -18.66 4.31 -14.77
C ASP A 12 -19.69 3.52 -15.58
N ALA A 13 -19.59 3.51 -16.91
CA ALA A 13 -20.51 2.75 -17.76
C ALA A 13 -20.39 1.23 -17.55
N GLU A 14 -19.23 0.74 -17.09
CA GLU A 14 -18.98 -0.67 -16.81
C GLU A 14 -19.44 -1.08 -15.40
N VAL A 15 -19.59 -0.13 -14.46
CA VAL A 15 -19.88 -0.40 -13.04
C VAL A 15 -21.11 -1.28 -12.82
N PRO A 16 -22.30 -1.00 -13.42
CA PRO A 16 -23.49 -1.82 -13.18
C PRO A 16 -23.31 -3.28 -13.64
N ALA A 17 -22.65 -3.50 -14.77
CA ALA A 17 -22.43 -4.83 -15.31
C ALA A 17 -21.42 -5.63 -14.47
N VAL A 18 -20.35 -4.98 -14.00
CA VAL A 18 -19.34 -5.59 -13.12
C VAL A 18 -19.97 -5.96 -11.77
N LEU A 19 -20.78 -5.07 -11.17
CA LEU A 19 -21.50 -5.35 -9.93
C LEU A 19 -22.44 -6.55 -10.07
N GLN A 20 -23.18 -6.65 -11.18
CA GLN A 20 -24.04 -7.81 -11.43
C GLN A 20 -23.25 -9.12 -11.50
N ARG A 21 -22.08 -9.10 -12.16
CA ARG A 21 -21.18 -10.26 -12.25
C ARG A 21 -20.65 -10.66 -10.86
N LEU A 22 -20.19 -9.70 -10.07
CA LEU A 22 -19.74 -9.91 -8.69
C LEU A 22 -20.86 -10.50 -7.82
N LEU A 23 -22.08 -9.98 -7.93
CA LEU A 23 -23.24 -10.47 -7.18
C LEU A 23 -23.67 -11.88 -7.61
N ALA A 24 -23.31 -12.32 -8.81
CA ALA A 24 -23.59 -13.67 -9.31
C ALA A 24 -22.47 -14.68 -9.01
N ASP A 25 -21.28 -14.20 -8.62
CA ASP A 25 -20.10 -15.04 -8.38
C ASP A 25 -20.27 -15.97 -7.17
N GLN A 26 -20.25 -17.28 -7.42
CA GLN A 26 -20.51 -18.30 -6.41
C GLN A 26 -19.37 -18.46 -5.42
N GLU A 27 -18.14 -18.13 -5.80
CA GLU A 27 -16.97 -18.22 -4.94
C GLU A 27 -16.96 -17.06 -3.95
N LEU A 28 -17.19 -15.84 -4.44
CA LEU A 28 -17.33 -14.64 -3.61
C LEU A 28 -18.46 -14.80 -2.58
N MET A 29 -19.65 -15.22 -3.01
CA MET A 29 -20.78 -15.42 -2.08
C MET A 29 -20.47 -16.48 -1.02
N ARG A 30 -19.74 -17.54 -1.38
CA ARG A 30 -19.34 -18.61 -0.45
C ARG A 30 -18.37 -18.09 0.61
N MET A 31 -17.37 -17.32 0.20
CA MET A 31 -16.39 -16.75 1.14
C MET A 31 -17.05 -15.73 2.07
N LEU A 32 -17.87 -14.83 1.53
CA LEU A 32 -18.58 -13.84 2.34
C LEU A 32 -19.58 -14.49 3.30
N ALA A 33 -20.28 -15.55 2.89
CA ALA A 33 -21.16 -16.31 3.78
C ALA A 33 -20.39 -17.00 4.91
N ALA A 34 -19.24 -17.61 4.61
CA ALA A 34 -18.38 -18.22 5.62
C ALA A 34 -17.85 -17.21 6.64
N TYR A 35 -17.51 -16.00 6.18
CA TYR A 35 -16.97 -14.94 7.03
C TYR A 35 -18.06 -14.20 7.84
N ARG A 36 -19.14 -13.76 7.20
CA ARG A 36 -20.19 -12.94 7.83
C ARG A 36 -21.18 -13.76 8.66
N LEU A 37 -21.45 -15.01 8.26
CA LEU A 37 -22.48 -15.86 8.85
C LEU A 37 -21.94 -17.27 9.17
N PRO A 38 -20.83 -17.42 9.93
CA PRO A 38 -20.11 -18.69 10.08
C PRO A 38 -21.00 -19.81 10.65
N LYS A 39 -21.82 -19.51 11.67
CA LYS A 39 -22.73 -20.47 12.29
C LYS A 39 -23.80 -20.96 11.31
N LEU A 40 -24.41 -20.04 10.55
CA LEU A 40 -25.45 -20.38 9.58
C LEU A 40 -24.85 -21.08 8.35
N ASN A 41 -23.67 -20.68 7.89
CA ASN A 41 -22.98 -21.31 6.77
C ASN A 41 -22.63 -22.77 7.07
N ARG A 42 -22.31 -23.10 8.32
CA ARG A 42 -22.07 -24.49 8.76
C ARG A 42 -23.34 -25.35 8.70
N LEU A 43 -24.50 -24.78 9.00
CA LEU A 43 -25.78 -25.52 9.05
C LEU A 43 -26.51 -25.54 7.70
N LEU A 44 -26.59 -24.40 7.04
CA LEU A 44 -27.36 -24.15 5.81
C LEU A 44 -26.54 -23.28 4.84
N PRO A 45 -25.51 -23.85 4.17
CA PRO A 45 -24.62 -23.10 3.28
C PRO A 45 -25.32 -22.50 2.05
N GLY A 46 -26.43 -23.10 1.59
CA GLY A 46 -27.22 -22.53 0.48
C GLY A 46 -28.01 -21.30 0.90
N LEU A 47 -28.61 -21.33 2.10
CA LEU A 47 -29.39 -20.21 2.62
C LEU A 47 -28.51 -19.03 2.99
N SER A 48 -27.38 -19.27 3.68
CA SER A 48 -26.42 -18.21 4.02
C SER A 48 -25.91 -17.45 2.79
N ARG A 49 -25.59 -18.17 1.70
CA ARG A 49 -25.23 -17.56 0.41
C ARG A 49 -26.33 -16.67 -0.16
N ARG A 50 -27.59 -17.13 -0.15
CA ARG A 50 -28.74 -16.33 -0.61
C ARG A 50 -28.97 -15.08 0.26
N VAL A 51 -28.79 -15.20 1.57
CA VAL A 51 -28.90 -14.06 2.51
C VAL A 51 -27.83 -13.02 2.21
N VAL A 52 -26.56 -13.43 2.07
CA VAL A 52 -25.47 -12.53 1.71
C VAL A 52 -25.70 -11.88 0.35
N GLN A 53 -26.08 -12.66 -0.66
CA GLN A 53 -26.37 -12.14 -1.99
C GLN A 53 -27.52 -11.11 -1.98
N ALA A 54 -28.59 -11.37 -1.23
CA ALA A 54 -29.70 -10.43 -1.09
C ALA A 54 -29.29 -9.13 -0.37
N ALA A 55 -28.46 -9.26 0.68
CA ALA A 55 -27.92 -8.11 1.41
C ALA A 55 -27.03 -7.26 0.50
N LEU A 56 -26.09 -7.87 -0.22
CA LEU A 56 -25.21 -7.15 -1.16
C LEU A 56 -25.99 -6.52 -2.32
N ARG A 57 -27.00 -7.23 -2.86
CA ARG A 57 -27.89 -6.65 -3.88
C ARG A 57 -28.60 -5.40 -3.36
N ARG A 58 -28.99 -5.38 -2.09
CA ARG A 58 -29.59 -4.19 -1.46
C ARG A 58 -28.56 -3.08 -1.28
N GLU A 59 -27.35 -3.40 -0.83
CA GLU A 59 -26.26 -2.43 -0.65
C GLU A 59 -25.82 -1.79 -1.97
N ALA A 60 -25.82 -2.56 -3.07
CA ALA A 60 -25.44 -2.11 -4.41
C ALA A 60 -26.56 -1.37 -5.16
N ARG A 61 -27.78 -1.24 -4.59
CA ARG A 61 -28.85 -0.46 -5.23
C ARG A 61 -28.44 1.00 -5.29
N GLY A 62 -28.55 1.58 -6.49
CA GLY A 62 -28.22 2.99 -6.72
C GLY A 62 -26.75 3.27 -6.97
N VAL A 63 -25.88 2.24 -6.97
CA VAL A 63 -24.47 2.39 -7.35
C VAL A 63 -24.36 2.32 -8.88
N ALA A 64 -24.14 3.47 -9.52
CA ALA A 64 -24.01 3.58 -10.97
C ALA A 64 -22.59 3.98 -11.40
N THR A 65 -21.82 4.62 -10.51
CA THR A 65 -20.47 5.11 -10.77
C THR A 65 -19.45 4.52 -9.80
N VAL A 66 -18.16 4.70 -10.10
CA VAL A 66 -17.06 4.35 -9.19
C VAL A 66 -17.12 5.20 -7.93
N GLU A 67 -17.49 6.47 -8.05
CA GLU A 67 -17.66 7.40 -6.93
C GLU A 67 -18.78 6.93 -5.98
N ASP A 68 -19.93 6.52 -6.51
CA ASP A 68 -21.03 5.95 -5.70
C ASP A 68 -20.55 4.74 -4.88
N LEU A 69 -19.74 3.88 -5.49
CA LEU A 69 -19.19 2.71 -4.82
C LEU A 69 -18.23 3.11 -3.70
N GLN A 70 -17.32 4.06 -3.95
CA GLN A 70 -16.37 4.54 -2.96
C GLN A 70 -17.09 5.19 -1.77
N HIS A 71 -18.10 6.04 -2.02
CA HIS A 71 -18.98 6.57 -0.98
C HIS A 71 -19.67 5.48 -0.16
N ARG A 72 -20.10 4.38 -0.81
CA ARG A 72 -20.74 3.26 -0.12
C ARG A 72 -19.76 2.46 0.74
N LEU A 73 -18.50 2.37 0.32
CA LEU A 73 -17.44 1.63 1.00
C LEU A 73 -16.80 2.42 2.14
N GLU A 74 -16.79 3.75 2.07
CA GLU A 74 -16.14 4.64 3.05
C GLU A 74 -16.50 4.31 4.51
N PRO A 75 -17.77 4.14 4.91
CA PRO A 75 -18.09 3.86 6.32
C PRO A 75 -17.54 2.50 6.79
N TYR A 76 -17.29 1.57 5.87
CA TYR A 76 -16.69 0.28 6.19
C TYR A 76 -15.18 0.40 6.37
N LEU A 77 -14.53 1.24 5.56
CA LEU A 77 -13.11 1.55 5.69
C LEU A 77 -12.85 2.32 6.98
N ASP A 78 -13.68 3.31 7.28
CA ASP A 78 -13.63 4.10 8.52
C ASP A 78 -13.64 3.20 9.77
N ARG A 79 -14.66 2.33 9.90
CA ARG A 79 -14.73 1.34 10.98
C ARG A 79 -13.56 0.36 11.01
N LEU A 80 -12.96 0.04 9.86
CA LEU A 80 -11.80 -0.85 9.81
C LEU A 80 -10.57 -0.15 10.38
N ILE A 81 -10.37 1.12 10.03
CA ILE A 81 -9.29 1.96 10.54
C ILE A 81 -9.44 2.12 12.06
N GLU A 82 -10.61 2.56 12.54
CA GLU A 82 -10.89 2.74 13.97
C GLU A 82 -10.64 1.49 14.81
N ARG A 83 -10.94 0.31 14.27
CA ARG A 83 -10.77 -0.96 15.00
C ARG A 83 -9.34 -1.49 15.00
N SER A 84 -8.52 -1.08 14.04
CA SER A 84 -7.19 -1.65 13.82
C SER A 84 -6.04 -0.70 14.14
N THR A 85 -6.34 0.56 14.42
CA THR A 85 -5.38 1.62 14.77
C THR A 85 -5.77 2.27 16.09
N LEU A 86 -4.80 2.86 16.79
CA LEU A 86 -5.05 3.78 17.91
C LEU A 86 -5.32 5.19 17.43
N GLU A 87 -4.59 5.61 16.39
CA GLU A 87 -4.65 6.95 15.82
C GLU A 87 -4.17 6.86 14.37
N VAL A 88 -4.81 7.64 13.49
CA VAL A 88 -4.29 7.89 12.15
C VAL A 88 -4.19 9.39 11.96
N THR A 89 -3.03 9.85 11.53
CA THR A 89 -2.75 11.27 11.28
C THR A 89 -2.22 11.49 9.87
N TYR A 90 -2.48 12.68 9.34
CA TYR A 90 -2.11 13.06 7.98
C TYR A 90 -1.38 14.40 7.99
N SER A 91 -0.41 14.59 7.09
CA SER A 91 0.28 15.87 6.91
C SER A 91 0.57 16.16 5.44
N GLY A 92 0.71 17.44 5.08
CA GLY A 92 1.10 17.90 3.74
C GLY A 92 0.00 17.94 2.68
N LEU A 93 -1.20 17.43 2.99
CA LEU A 93 -2.36 17.48 2.08
C LEU A 93 -2.76 18.92 1.70
N ASP A 94 -2.64 19.85 2.64
CA ASP A 94 -2.95 21.27 2.48
C ASP A 94 -2.07 21.97 1.44
N GLN A 95 -0.94 21.38 1.08
CA GLN A 95 0.00 21.90 0.10
C GLN A 95 -0.22 21.31 -1.31
N LEU A 96 -1.13 20.35 -1.45
CA LEU A 96 -1.42 19.69 -2.71
C LEU A 96 -2.47 20.45 -3.51
N SER A 97 -2.30 20.47 -4.83
CA SER A 97 -3.31 21.04 -5.72
C SER A 97 -4.48 20.07 -5.84
N ALA A 98 -5.70 20.55 -5.62
CA ALA A 98 -6.92 19.78 -5.87
C ALA A 98 -7.26 19.68 -7.37
N THR A 99 -6.66 20.53 -8.21
CA THR A 99 -6.98 20.62 -9.65
C THR A 99 -5.90 20.03 -10.56
N GLN A 100 -4.73 19.68 -10.02
CA GLN A 100 -3.67 19.05 -10.78
C GLN A 100 -3.54 17.57 -10.36
N PRO A 101 -3.42 16.66 -11.32
CA PRO A 101 -3.12 15.26 -11.03
C PRO A 101 -1.69 15.11 -10.51
N HIS A 102 -1.52 14.13 -9.64
CA HIS A 102 -0.24 13.81 -9.00
C HIS A 102 0.09 12.33 -9.17
N LEU A 103 1.37 12.02 -9.40
CA LEU A 103 1.91 10.68 -9.24
C LEU A 103 2.43 10.52 -7.80
N PHE A 104 1.59 9.97 -6.93
CA PHE A 104 1.96 9.63 -5.56
C PHE A 104 2.86 8.39 -5.56
N ILE A 105 4.13 8.56 -5.19
CA ILE A 105 5.10 7.48 -5.03
C ILE A 105 5.34 7.22 -3.54
N ALA A 106 5.02 6.02 -3.07
CA ALA A 106 5.01 5.73 -1.64
C ALA A 106 5.92 4.58 -1.24
N ASN A 107 6.45 4.61 -0.01
CA ASN A 107 6.94 3.39 0.61
C ASN A 107 5.80 2.37 0.77
N HIS A 108 6.15 1.09 0.86
CA HIS A 108 5.14 0.03 0.82
C HIS A 108 5.44 -1.05 1.85
N ARG A 109 4.58 -1.18 2.86
CA ARG A 109 4.70 -2.15 3.96
C ARG A 109 3.48 -3.07 4.05
N ASP A 110 2.29 -2.58 3.70
CA ASP A 110 1.04 -3.33 3.69
C ASP A 110 0.43 -3.40 2.28
N ILE A 111 -0.07 -4.57 1.88
CA ILE A 111 -0.59 -4.81 0.53
C ILE A 111 -1.79 -3.91 0.20
N VAL A 112 -2.71 -3.74 1.16
CA VAL A 112 -4.02 -3.09 0.92
C VAL A 112 -4.16 -1.80 1.72
N MET A 113 -3.66 -1.77 2.95
CA MET A 113 -3.83 -0.62 3.83
C MET A 113 -3.02 0.59 3.37
N ASP A 114 -1.87 0.41 2.72
CA ASP A 114 -1.07 1.53 2.22
C ASP A 114 -1.84 2.42 1.22
N PRO A 115 -2.33 1.91 0.07
CA PRO A 115 -3.13 2.71 -0.83
C PRO A 115 -4.47 3.11 -0.19
N ALA A 116 -5.03 2.32 0.73
CA ALA A 116 -6.28 2.67 1.40
C ALA A 116 -6.14 3.90 2.30
N PHE A 117 -5.05 4.03 3.07
CA PHE A 117 -4.79 5.20 3.89
C PHE A 117 -4.58 6.46 3.04
N VAL A 118 -3.86 6.35 1.92
CA VAL A 118 -3.67 7.47 0.99
C VAL A 118 -5.00 7.87 0.34
N ASN A 119 -5.81 6.92 -0.13
CA ASN A 119 -7.13 7.20 -0.69
C ASN A 119 -8.05 7.85 0.34
N TYR A 120 -8.09 7.32 1.56
CA TYR A 120 -8.92 7.86 2.64
C TYR A 120 -8.52 9.31 2.96
N ALA A 121 -7.22 9.58 3.09
CA ALA A 121 -6.69 10.92 3.32
C ALA A 121 -7.13 11.92 2.24
N LEU A 122 -6.94 11.56 0.97
CA LEU A 122 -7.30 12.41 -0.17
C LEU A 122 -8.80 12.63 -0.27
N TYR A 123 -9.59 11.56 -0.11
CA TYR A 123 -11.05 11.62 -0.16
C TYR A 123 -11.62 12.55 0.92
N HIS A 124 -11.16 12.45 2.18
CA HIS A 124 -11.63 13.32 3.27
C HIS A 124 -11.11 14.76 3.15
N ALA A 125 -9.99 14.98 2.46
CA ALA A 125 -9.49 16.30 2.12
C ALA A 125 -10.17 16.91 0.87
N GLY A 126 -11.12 16.21 0.24
CA GLY A 126 -11.84 16.70 -0.94
C GLY A 126 -11.07 16.57 -2.26
N HIS A 127 -9.99 15.78 -2.30
CA HIS A 127 -9.26 15.45 -3.51
C HIS A 127 -9.86 14.22 -4.21
N PRO A 128 -9.80 14.14 -5.55
CA PRO A 128 -10.11 12.91 -6.27
C PRO A 128 -9.24 11.73 -5.82
N THR A 129 -9.83 10.54 -5.70
CA THR A 129 -9.08 9.33 -5.34
C THR A 129 -8.18 8.89 -6.50
N PRO A 130 -6.89 8.56 -6.26
CA PRO A 130 -6.00 8.09 -7.30
C PRO A 130 -6.37 6.72 -7.87
N ARG A 131 -5.90 6.45 -9.09
CA ARG A 131 -5.80 5.11 -9.66
C ARG A 131 -4.67 4.35 -8.95
N ILE A 132 -4.91 3.10 -8.57
CA ILE A 132 -3.97 2.32 -7.73
C ILE A 132 -3.24 1.28 -8.58
N ALA A 133 -1.91 1.31 -8.59
CA ALA A 133 -1.13 0.25 -9.24
C ALA A 133 -1.20 -1.06 -8.43
N ILE A 134 -1.66 -2.16 -9.03
CA ILE A 134 -1.74 -3.48 -8.38
C ILE A 134 -1.05 -4.57 -9.22
N GLY A 135 -0.28 -5.43 -8.57
CA GLY A 135 0.38 -6.56 -9.23
C GLY A 135 -0.60 -7.68 -9.64
N ASP A 136 -0.41 -8.24 -10.83
CA ASP A 136 -1.23 -9.36 -11.34
C ASP A 136 -1.13 -10.64 -10.48
N ASN A 137 -0.06 -10.79 -9.70
CA ASN A 137 0.12 -11.88 -8.75
C ASN A 137 -1.02 -11.96 -7.71
N LEU A 138 -1.70 -10.85 -7.41
CA LEU A 138 -2.83 -10.79 -6.48
C LEU A 138 -4.20 -11.10 -7.14
N LEU A 139 -4.25 -11.16 -8.47
CA LEU A 139 -5.50 -11.21 -9.24
C LEU A 139 -5.83 -12.62 -9.76
N GLN A 140 -5.43 -13.65 -9.02
CA GLN A 140 -5.59 -15.06 -9.44
C GLN A 140 -7.05 -15.51 -9.55
N ARG A 141 -7.96 -14.86 -8.81
CA ARG A 141 -9.40 -15.16 -8.84
C ARG A 141 -10.15 -14.07 -9.60
N PRO A 142 -11.07 -14.42 -10.53
CA PRO A 142 -11.75 -13.44 -11.38
C PRO A 142 -12.45 -12.31 -10.60
N PHE A 143 -13.18 -12.64 -9.54
CA PHE A 143 -13.89 -11.63 -8.73
C PHE A 143 -12.92 -10.66 -8.01
N VAL A 144 -11.68 -11.07 -7.72
CA VAL A 144 -10.67 -10.18 -7.12
C VAL A 144 -10.22 -9.15 -8.14
N SER A 145 -9.95 -9.58 -9.38
CA SER A 145 -9.65 -8.68 -10.49
C SER A 145 -10.77 -7.66 -10.69
N ASP A 146 -12.02 -8.14 -10.69
CA ASP A 146 -13.19 -7.27 -10.83
C ASP A 146 -13.29 -6.23 -9.70
N LEU A 147 -13.17 -6.65 -8.43
CA LEU A 147 -13.23 -5.76 -7.27
C LEU A 147 -12.13 -4.70 -7.29
N MET A 148 -10.89 -5.09 -7.62
CA MET A 148 -9.75 -4.17 -7.63
C MET A 148 -9.91 -3.15 -8.77
N ARG A 149 -10.24 -3.59 -9.98
CA ARG A 149 -10.45 -2.69 -11.12
C ARG A 149 -11.65 -1.77 -10.95
N LEU A 150 -12.67 -2.21 -10.22
CA LEU A 150 -13.83 -1.39 -9.87
C LEU A 150 -13.45 -0.27 -8.88
N ASN A 151 -12.45 -0.50 -8.02
CA ASN A 151 -11.91 0.50 -7.09
C ASN A 151 -10.70 1.25 -7.68
N LYS A 152 -10.78 1.66 -8.96
CA LYS A 152 -9.75 2.40 -9.71
C LYS A 152 -8.37 1.72 -9.81
N SER A 153 -8.22 0.44 -9.48
CA SER A 153 -6.91 -0.22 -9.63
C SER A 153 -6.60 -0.59 -11.08
N PHE A 154 -5.36 -0.37 -11.50
CA PHE A 154 -4.82 -0.80 -12.79
C PHE A 154 -3.72 -1.85 -12.62
N ILE A 155 -3.61 -2.74 -13.59
CA ILE A 155 -2.81 -3.96 -13.49
C ILE A 155 -1.36 -3.71 -13.90
N VAL A 156 -0.44 -4.13 -13.03
CA VAL A 156 1.00 -4.23 -13.27
C VAL A 156 1.34 -5.70 -13.48
N HIS A 157 1.79 -6.06 -14.69
CA HIS A 157 2.19 -7.43 -15.01
C HIS A 157 3.56 -7.78 -14.41
N ARG A 158 3.57 -8.63 -13.37
CA ARG A 158 4.79 -9.08 -12.68
C ARG A 158 5.17 -10.51 -13.02
N SER A 159 4.18 -11.30 -13.42
CA SER A 159 4.33 -12.75 -13.61
C SER A 159 4.94 -13.15 -14.97
N LEU A 160 5.25 -12.18 -15.83
CA LEU A 160 5.88 -12.42 -17.13
C LEU A 160 7.31 -12.93 -16.95
N THR A 161 7.76 -13.85 -17.80
CA THR A 161 9.12 -14.40 -17.76
C THR A 161 9.95 -13.97 -18.98
N GLY A 162 9.31 -13.76 -20.13
CA GLY A 162 9.98 -13.31 -21.36
C GLY A 162 10.47 -11.86 -21.29
N ARG A 163 11.74 -11.63 -21.62
CA ARG A 163 12.34 -10.28 -21.63
C ARG A 163 11.59 -9.30 -22.54
N ARG A 164 11.18 -9.74 -23.73
CA ARG A 164 10.45 -8.91 -24.70
C ARG A 164 9.05 -8.56 -24.19
N GLU A 165 8.36 -9.53 -23.62
CA GLU A 165 7.02 -9.36 -23.05
C GLU A 165 7.06 -8.40 -21.85
N LYS A 166 8.03 -8.56 -20.94
CA LYS A 166 8.28 -7.61 -19.84
C LYS A 166 8.51 -6.20 -20.35
N LEU A 167 9.37 -6.04 -21.35
CA LEU A 167 9.66 -4.72 -21.92
C LEU A 167 8.40 -4.07 -22.51
N GLN A 168 7.59 -4.84 -23.24
CA GLN A 168 6.34 -4.36 -23.81
C GLN A 168 5.32 -4.00 -22.72
N ALA A 169 5.22 -4.82 -21.67
CA ALA A 169 4.34 -4.55 -20.53
C ALA A 169 4.75 -3.27 -19.79
N TYR A 170 6.05 -3.04 -19.56
CA TYR A 170 6.54 -1.80 -18.95
C TYR A 170 6.39 -0.58 -19.86
N GLN A 171 6.55 -0.75 -21.17
CA GLN A 171 6.26 0.31 -22.15
C GLN A 171 4.79 0.72 -22.08
N ASN A 172 3.87 -0.26 -22.05
CA ASN A 172 2.44 -0.02 -21.95
C ASN A 172 2.05 0.61 -20.60
N LEU A 173 2.64 0.14 -19.51
CA LEU A 173 2.44 0.70 -18.16
C LEU A 173 2.87 2.16 -18.09
N SER A 174 4.06 2.48 -18.62
CA SER A 174 4.58 3.85 -18.71
C SER A 174 3.67 4.76 -19.54
N ALA A 175 3.15 4.25 -20.66
CA ALA A 175 2.20 4.99 -21.49
C ALA A 175 0.89 5.27 -20.73
N TYR A 176 0.37 4.27 -20.04
CA TYR A 176 -0.86 4.40 -19.26
C TYR A 176 -0.73 5.36 -18.07
N ILE A 177 0.41 5.35 -17.37
CA ILE A 177 0.68 6.30 -16.29
C ILE A 177 0.70 7.73 -16.83
N SER A 178 1.46 7.97 -17.91
CA SER A 178 1.54 9.29 -18.56
C SER A 178 0.16 9.75 -19.05
N HIS A 179 -0.59 8.86 -19.68
CA HIS A 179 -1.94 9.12 -20.16
C HIS A 179 -2.90 9.47 -19.02
N SER A 180 -2.88 8.72 -17.91
CA SER A 180 -3.73 9.00 -16.75
C SER A 180 -3.47 10.40 -16.18
N ILE A 181 -2.20 10.75 -15.97
CA ILE A 181 -1.84 12.09 -15.49
C ILE A 181 -2.28 13.16 -16.51
N ALA A 182 -2.10 12.93 -17.82
CA ALA A 182 -2.55 13.89 -18.84
C ALA A 182 -4.08 14.06 -18.88
N GLU A 183 -4.85 13.03 -18.51
CA GLU A 183 -6.32 13.07 -18.41
C GLU A 183 -6.84 13.69 -17.10
N GLY A 184 -5.97 14.12 -16.19
CA GLY A 184 -6.39 14.68 -14.90
C GLY A 184 -6.53 13.65 -13.78
N GLU A 185 -6.02 12.43 -13.95
CA GLU A 185 -6.18 11.33 -13.00
C GLU A 185 -4.89 11.03 -12.25
N SER A 186 -4.89 11.32 -10.94
CA SER A 186 -3.80 10.98 -10.04
C SER A 186 -3.57 9.47 -9.95
N ILE A 187 -2.34 9.07 -9.64
CA ILE A 187 -1.95 7.67 -9.47
C ILE A 187 -1.26 7.48 -8.13
N TRP A 188 -1.52 6.35 -7.48
CA TRP A 188 -0.70 5.83 -6.40
C TRP A 188 0.11 4.63 -6.88
N ILE A 189 1.40 4.63 -6.58
CA ILE A 189 2.31 3.51 -6.88
C ILE A 189 3.37 3.35 -5.78
N ALA A 190 3.68 2.10 -5.44
CA ALA A 190 4.79 1.79 -4.54
C ALA A 190 6.14 2.13 -5.21
N GLN A 191 7.07 2.66 -4.43
CA GLN A 191 8.41 3.09 -4.89
C GLN A 191 9.36 1.95 -5.26
N ALA A 192 8.99 0.71 -4.94
CA ALA A 192 9.75 -0.50 -5.24
C ALA A 192 8.81 -1.68 -5.49
N GLU A 193 9.33 -2.74 -6.12
CA GLU A 193 8.55 -3.94 -6.35
C GLU A 193 8.33 -4.73 -5.05
N GLY A 194 7.08 -4.73 -4.58
CA GLY A 194 6.68 -5.47 -3.40
C GLY A 194 6.88 -4.68 -2.11
N ARG A 195 6.43 -5.27 -1.00
CA ARG A 195 6.46 -4.64 0.31
C ARG A 195 7.82 -4.82 0.98
N ALA A 196 8.32 -3.77 1.63
CA ALA A 196 9.53 -3.81 2.45
C ALA A 196 9.38 -4.87 3.55
N LYS A 197 10.39 -5.73 3.67
CA LYS A 197 10.40 -6.87 4.60
C LYS A 197 11.22 -6.60 5.84
N ASP A 198 12.20 -5.73 5.73
CA ASP A 198 13.19 -5.34 6.73
C ASP A 198 13.06 -3.86 7.12
N GLY A 199 12.03 -3.15 6.64
CA GLY A 199 11.81 -1.74 6.96
C GLY A 199 12.77 -0.76 6.27
N LEU A 200 13.54 -1.22 5.26
CA LEU A 200 14.25 -0.33 4.35
C LEU A 200 13.32 0.14 3.25
N ASP A 201 12.95 1.41 3.32
CA ASP A 201 12.06 2.06 2.37
C ASP A 201 12.87 2.87 1.35
N GLU A 202 13.75 2.19 0.59
CA GLU A 202 14.52 2.82 -0.51
C GLU A 202 13.80 2.71 -1.85
N THR A 203 13.93 3.73 -2.70
CA THR A 203 13.30 3.76 -4.02
C THR A 203 14.11 2.97 -5.04
N ASP A 204 13.46 2.08 -5.79
CA ASP A 204 14.13 1.35 -6.87
C ASP A 204 14.25 2.25 -8.11
N SER A 205 15.48 2.60 -8.50
CA SER A 205 15.74 3.39 -9.71
C SER A 205 15.11 2.83 -11.00
N ALA A 206 14.80 1.53 -11.06
CA ALA A 206 14.12 0.91 -12.19
C ALA A 206 12.71 1.46 -12.37
N ILE A 207 12.00 1.82 -11.29
CA ILE A 207 10.65 2.39 -11.40
C ILE A 207 10.67 3.78 -12.05
N ILE A 208 11.67 4.59 -11.70
CA ILE A 208 11.85 5.93 -12.27
C ILE A 208 12.15 5.84 -13.76
N LYS A 209 13.05 4.92 -14.14
CA LYS A 209 13.34 4.65 -15.56
C LYS A 209 12.11 4.14 -16.30
N MET A 210 11.28 3.32 -15.64
CA MET A 210 10.05 2.79 -16.20
C MET A 210 9.08 3.92 -16.56
N PHE A 211 8.91 4.93 -15.71
CA PHE A 211 8.01 6.05 -16.00
C PHE A 211 8.30 6.75 -17.33
N CYS A 212 9.57 6.83 -17.75
CA CYS A 212 9.97 7.48 -19.00
C CYS A 212 9.97 6.57 -20.23
N MET A 213 9.68 5.27 -20.08
CA MET A 213 9.86 4.29 -21.17
C MET A 213 8.99 4.58 -22.40
N SER A 214 7.75 5.05 -22.23
CA SER A 214 6.83 5.40 -23.31
C SER A 214 7.23 6.65 -24.09
N ARG A 215 8.06 7.52 -23.50
CA ARG A 215 8.38 8.88 -23.98
C ARG A 215 9.89 9.10 -24.17
N LYS A 216 10.61 8.08 -24.62
CA LYS A 216 12.08 8.10 -24.79
C LYS A 216 12.63 9.16 -25.75
N SER A 217 11.78 9.71 -26.63
CA SER A 217 12.16 10.79 -27.55
C SER A 217 12.17 12.17 -26.88
N GLU A 218 11.62 12.28 -25.68
CA GLU A 218 11.52 13.53 -24.93
C GLU A 218 12.62 13.62 -23.86
N PRO A 219 13.05 14.83 -23.48
CA PRO A 219 13.99 15.03 -22.37
C PRO A 219 13.50 14.40 -21.07
N PHE A 220 14.39 13.73 -20.35
CA PHE A 220 14.05 12.98 -19.13
C PHE A 220 13.42 13.88 -18.05
N ASP A 221 14.00 15.06 -17.83
CA ASP A 221 13.55 16.06 -16.86
C ASP A 221 12.16 16.60 -17.19
N GLU A 222 11.85 16.84 -18.47
CA GLU A 222 10.51 17.23 -18.92
C GLU A 222 9.47 16.14 -18.65
N VAL A 223 9.81 14.87 -18.94
CA VAL A 223 8.91 13.75 -18.65
C VAL A 223 8.67 13.64 -17.15
N ILE A 224 9.72 13.69 -16.32
CA ILE A 224 9.57 13.62 -14.85
C ILE A 224 8.75 14.79 -14.31
N ALA A 225 9.01 16.02 -14.78
CA ALA A 225 8.26 17.20 -14.37
C ALA A 225 6.77 17.07 -14.70
N SER A 226 6.44 16.51 -15.87
CA SER A 226 5.05 16.32 -16.31
C SER A 226 4.25 15.32 -15.46
N LEU A 227 4.92 14.46 -14.68
CA LEU A 227 4.26 13.49 -13.80
C LEU A 227 3.83 14.08 -12.46
N ASN A 228 4.30 15.30 -12.13
CA ASN A 228 3.95 16.01 -10.89
C ASN A 228 4.09 15.10 -9.65
N MET A 229 5.23 14.43 -9.56
CA MET A 229 5.45 13.35 -8.60
C MET A 229 5.51 13.90 -7.17
N VAL A 230 4.77 13.25 -6.27
CA VAL A 230 4.71 13.60 -4.84
C VAL A 230 5.13 12.36 -4.03
N PRO A 231 6.28 12.41 -3.34
CA PRO A 231 6.68 11.36 -2.41
C PRO A 231 5.70 11.25 -1.23
N VAL A 232 5.32 10.04 -0.84
CA VAL A 232 4.42 9.79 0.30
C VAL A 232 5.08 8.83 1.28
N SER A 233 5.17 9.24 2.54
CA SER A 233 5.69 8.39 3.62
C SER A 233 4.54 7.85 4.46
N ILE A 234 4.47 6.53 4.58
CA ILE A 234 3.48 5.79 5.37
C ILE A 234 4.22 5.13 6.53
N SER A 235 3.97 5.64 7.73
CA SER A 235 4.63 5.19 8.96
C SER A 235 3.66 4.38 9.80
N TYR A 236 4.06 3.15 10.14
CA TYR A 236 3.34 2.25 11.03
C TYR A 236 4.11 2.10 12.32
N GLU A 237 3.43 2.27 13.46
CA GLU A 237 4.01 1.91 14.74
C GLU A 237 4.19 0.39 14.86
N TRP A 238 3.19 -0.37 14.41
CA TRP A 238 3.24 -1.83 14.36
C TRP A 238 2.80 -2.32 12.98
N ASP A 239 3.56 -3.24 12.41
CA ASP A 239 3.17 -3.93 11.18
C ASP A 239 2.45 -5.24 11.55
N PRO A 240 1.17 -5.42 11.16
CA PRO A 240 0.43 -6.65 11.44
C PRO A 240 1.09 -7.92 10.89
N CYS A 241 1.90 -7.79 9.84
CA CYS A 241 2.58 -8.90 9.17
C CYS A 241 4.05 -9.04 9.57
N ASP A 242 4.54 -8.33 10.59
CA ASP A 242 5.96 -8.31 10.98
C ASP A 242 6.56 -9.70 11.23
N GLY A 243 5.83 -10.60 11.89
CA GLY A 243 6.25 -11.99 12.11
C GLY A 243 6.33 -12.81 10.81
N MET A 244 5.40 -12.60 9.87
CA MET A 244 5.43 -13.25 8.56
C MET A 244 6.64 -12.77 7.74
N LYS A 245 6.92 -11.46 7.78
CA LYS A 245 8.09 -10.87 7.12
C LYS A 245 9.41 -11.36 7.73
N ALA A 246 9.48 -11.46 9.05
CA ALA A 246 10.66 -12.00 9.75
C ALA A 246 10.93 -13.46 9.36
N ARG A 247 9.88 -14.30 9.25
CA ARG A 247 10.00 -15.69 8.77
C ARG A 247 10.53 -15.75 7.33
N GLU A 248 10.01 -14.90 6.45
CA GLU A 248 10.48 -14.81 5.07
C GLU A 248 11.97 -14.42 5.00
N LEU A 249 12.36 -13.39 5.75
CA LEU A 249 13.76 -12.93 5.79
C LEU A 249 14.71 -14.00 6.36
N GLU A 250 14.32 -14.66 7.47
CA GLU A 250 15.11 -15.76 8.05
C GLU A 250 15.31 -16.89 7.04
N GLN A 251 14.23 -17.32 6.38
CA GLN A 251 14.31 -18.41 5.43
C GLN A 251 15.18 -18.04 4.22
N ARG A 252 15.05 -16.82 3.68
CA ARG A 252 15.94 -16.33 2.62
C ARG A 252 17.40 -16.35 3.05
N ALA A 253 17.70 -15.86 4.25
CA ALA A 253 19.06 -15.84 4.77
C ALA A 253 19.63 -17.25 4.98
N ARG A 254 18.81 -18.19 5.47
CA ARG A 254 19.24 -19.57 5.73
C ARG A 254 19.32 -20.44 4.48
N THR A 255 18.42 -20.29 3.51
CA THR A 255 18.30 -21.19 2.35
C THR A 255 18.61 -20.53 1.01
N GLY A 256 18.87 -19.23 0.97
CA GLY A 256 19.15 -18.45 -0.25
C GLY A 256 17.91 -18.13 -1.11
N ALA A 257 16.75 -18.68 -0.76
CA ALA A 257 15.50 -18.50 -1.50
C ALA A 257 14.29 -18.62 -0.59
N TYR A 258 13.17 -18.00 -1.01
CA TYR A 258 11.87 -18.13 -0.37
C TYR A 258 10.81 -18.42 -1.42
N VAL A 259 10.04 -19.47 -1.17
CA VAL A 259 8.89 -19.85 -2.00
C VAL A 259 7.66 -19.61 -1.15
N LYS A 260 6.80 -18.68 -1.60
CA LYS A 260 5.55 -18.38 -0.91
C LYS A 260 4.67 -19.61 -0.82
N GLU A 261 4.03 -19.78 0.33
CA GLU A 261 3.01 -20.79 0.50
C GLU A 261 1.73 -20.39 -0.24
N ALA A 262 0.93 -21.38 -0.67
CA ALA A 262 -0.38 -21.11 -1.23
C ALA A 262 -1.27 -20.33 -0.24
N GLY A 263 -1.89 -19.25 -0.72
CA GLY A 263 -2.75 -18.38 0.09
C GLY A 263 -2.00 -17.50 1.10
N GLU A 264 -0.67 -17.38 1.03
CA GLU A 264 0.10 -16.51 1.91
C GLU A 264 -0.22 -15.02 1.72
N ASP A 265 -0.43 -14.59 0.47
CA ASP A 265 -0.86 -13.22 0.17
C ASP A 265 -2.28 -12.97 0.73
N ASP A 266 -3.22 -13.93 0.61
CA ASP A 266 -4.56 -13.83 1.21
C ASP A 266 -4.48 -13.65 2.74
N ARG A 267 -3.60 -14.41 3.42
CA ARG A 267 -3.36 -14.28 4.87
C ARG A 267 -2.75 -12.92 5.21
N SER A 268 -1.78 -12.45 4.43
CA SER A 268 -1.16 -11.15 4.61
C SER A 268 -2.16 -10.01 4.46
N ILE A 269 -3.06 -10.09 3.48
CA ILE A 269 -4.15 -9.12 3.28
C ILE A 269 -5.10 -9.13 4.47
N ALA A 270 -5.57 -10.30 4.90
CA ALA A 270 -6.45 -10.41 6.07
C ALA A 270 -5.80 -9.84 7.34
N MET A 271 -4.52 -10.15 7.58
CA MET A 271 -3.76 -9.64 8.71
C MET A 271 -3.54 -8.13 8.61
N GLY A 272 -3.20 -7.63 7.43
CA GLY A 272 -3.06 -6.19 7.16
C GLY A 272 -4.33 -5.41 7.45
N LEU A 273 -5.49 -5.91 6.99
CA LEU A 273 -6.78 -5.28 7.25
C LEU A 273 -7.16 -5.29 8.74
N THR A 274 -7.01 -6.43 9.41
CA THR A 274 -7.64 -6.64 10.74
C THR A 274 -6.68 -6.55 11.91
N GLY A 275 -5.38 -6.70 11.68
CA GLY A 275 -4.38 -6.71 12.73
C GLY A 275 -4.07 -5.33 13.27
N TYR A 276 -3.58 -5.32 14.50
CA TYR A 276 -3.26 -4.12 15.27
C TYR A 276 -2.03 -3.39 14.71
N LYS A 277 -2.20 -2.10 14.40
CA LYS A 277 -1.19 -1.23 13.78
C LYS A 277 -0.61 -0.18 14.73
N GLY A 278 -1.18 -0.03 15.93
CA GLY A 278 -0.89 1.12 16.79
C GLY A 278 -1.24 2.41 16.07
N ARG A 279 -0.32 3.36 16.06
CA ARG A 279 -0.46 4.64 15.37
C ARG A 279 0.05 4.56 13.93
N VAL A 280 -0.67 5.23 13.03
CA VAL A 280 -0.29 5.36 11.62
C VAL A 280 -0.17 6.84 11.26
N HIS A 281 0.87 7.20 10.53
CA HIS A 281 1.02 8.55 9.97
C HIS A 281 1.23 8.46 8.46
N VAL A 282 0.48 9.26 7.69
CA VAL A 282 0.71 9.44 6.26
C VAL A 282 1.14 10.87 6.01
N ALA A 283 2.38 11.04 5.56
CA ALA A 283 2.93 12.33 5.21
C ALA A 283 3.04 12.46 3.69
N PHE A 284 2.31 13.42 3.13
CA PHE A 284 2.46 13.85 1.75
C PHE A 284 3.62 14.84 1.67
N GLY A 285 4.59 14.54 0.81
CA GLY A 285 5.69 15.44 0.51
C GLY A 285 5.27 16.59 -0.39
N THR A 286 6.26 17.31 -0.90
CA THR A 286 6.07 18.34 -1.92
C THR A 286 6.37 17.79 -3.31
N PRO A 287 5.74 18.32 -4.37
CA PRO A 287 6.11 17.98 -5.74
C PRO A 287 7.62 18.09 -5.95
N LEU A 288 8.19 17.15 -6.70
CA LEU A 288 9.63 17.17 -7.01
C LEU A 288 10.00 18.48 -7.73
N PRO A 289 11.16 19.09 -7.41
CA PRO A 289 11.63 20.26 -8.13
C PRO A 289 11.91 19.94 -9.61
N ALA A 290 11.76 20.96 -10.45
CA ALA A 290 12.08 20.85 -11.88
C ALA A 290 13.59 20.63 -12.12
N GLY A 291 13.94 20.12 -13.31
CA GLY A 291 15.34 19.98 -13.74
C GLY A 291 16.09 18.79 -13.13
N MET A 292 15.37 17.74 -12.70
CA MET A 292 15.99 16.49 -12.24
C MET A 292 16.77 15.82 -13.39
N ALA A 293 18.10 15.85 -13.30
CA ALA A 293 18.97 15.46 -14.41
C ALA A 293 18.88 13.98 -14.81
N ASP A 294 18.66 13.08 -13.84
CA ASP A 294 18.61 11.64 -14.09
C ASP A 294 17.81 10.89 -13.00
N ALA A 295 17.64 9.59 -13.20
CA ALA A 295 16.92 8.73 -12.27
C ALA A 295 17.54 8.68 -10.87
N ARG A 296 18.85 8.90 -10.73
CA ARG A 296 19.52 8.91 -9.42
C ARG A 296 19.16 10.17 -8.63
N ALA A 297 19.10 11.32 -9.30
CA ALA A 297 18.64 12.57 -8.68
C ALA A 297 17.18 12.46 -8.20
N VAL A 298 16.31 11.88 -9.03
CA VAL A 298 14.91 11.61 -8.65
C VAL A 298 14.82 10.66 -7.46
N VAL A 299 15.53 9.53 -7.48
CA VAL A 299 15.57 8.58 -6.35
C VAL A 299 16.04 9.27 -5.07
N ALA A 300 17.11 10.06 -5.15
CA ALA A 300 17.66 10.74 -3.98
C ALA A 300 16.63 11.72 -3.37
N GLU A 301 15.87 12.45 -4.19
CA GLU A 301 14.86 13.37 -3.68
C GLU A 301 13.61 12.64 -3.15
N VAL A 302 13.16 11.59 -3.83
CA VAL A 302 12.06 10.74 -3.31
C VAL A 302 12.46 10.15 -1.96
N ASP A 303 13.64 9.54 -1.86
CA ASP A 303 14.13 8.95 -0.61
C ASP A 303 14.33 10.00 0.48
N ARG A 304 14.85 11.19 0.14
CA ARG A 304 15.00 12.29 1.11
C ARG A 304 13.65 12.63 1.77
N GLN A 305 12.59 12.74 0.97
CA GLN A 305 11.26 13.05 1.48
C GLN A 305 10.59 11.85 2.18
N VAL A 306 10.61 10.65 1.58
CA VAL A 306 9.98 9.45 2.17
C VAL A 306 10.62 9.11 3.51
N LEU A 307 11.95 9.05 3.58
CA LEU A 307 12.68 8.69 4.79
C LEU A 307 12.67 9.84 5.81
N GLY A 308 12.76 11.08 5.34
CA GLY A 308 12.74 12.28 6.17
C GLY A 308 11.39 12.51 6.83
N ASN A 309 10.29 12.19 6.12
CA ASN A 309 8.93 12.33 6.63
C ASN A 309 8.45 11.10 7.43
N TYR A 310 9.21 9.99 7.44
CA TYR A 310 8.81 8.77 8.14
C TYR A 310 8.77 8.98 9.66
N ARG A 311 7.59 9.06 10.27
CA ARG A 311 7.44 9.26 11.71
C ARG A 311 7.92 8.04 12.49
N LEU A 312 8.91 8.23 13.34
CA LEU A 312 9.41 7.20 14.25
C LEU A 312 8.52 7.11 15.49
N TYR A 313 8.27 5.88 15.93
CA TYR A 313 7.50 5.54 17.12
C TYR A 313 8.38 4.80 18.15
N PRO A 314 7.94 4.61 19.41
CA PRO A 314 8.71 3.88 20.41
C PRO A 314 9.19 2.51 19.93
N SER A 315 8.39 1.78 19.15
CA SER A 315 8.77 0.49 18.57
C SER A 315 10.07 0.57 17.75
N ASN A 316 10.28 1.67 17.01
CA ASN A 316 11.47 1.87 16.19
C ASN A 316 12.72 2.08 17.03
N TYR A 317 12.63 2.97 18.02
CA TYR A 317 13.75 3.28 18.90
C TYR A 317 14.13 2.09 19.78
N LEU A 318 13.13 1.42 20.36
CA LEU A 318 13.34 0.21 21.16
C LEU A 318 14.03 -0.89 20.34
N ALA A 319 13.61 -1.12 19.08
CA ALA A 319 14.27 -2.08 18.21
C ALA A 319 15.71 -1.71 17.88
N PHE A 320 15.98 -0.42 17.67
CA PHE A 320 17.33 0.07 17.42
C PHE A 320 18.23 -0.15 18.64
N GLU A 321 17.76 0.18 19.84
CA GLU A 321 18.50 0.01 21.11
C GLU A 321 18.82 -1.46 21.44
N GLN A 322 18.07 -2.42 20.90
CA GLN A 322 18.42 -3.85 21.00
C GLN A 322 19.67 -4.22 20.18
N GLN A 323 20.06 -3.39 19.21
CA GLN A 323 21.13 -3.68 18.26
C GLN A 323 22.33 -2.73 18.42
N ASP A 324 22.06 -1.45 18.63
CA ASP A 324 23.06 -0.37 18.62
C ASP A 324 22.68 0.73 19.63
N ALA A 325 23.66 1.50 20.09
CA ALA A 325 23.39 2.70 20.91
C ALA A 325 22.87 3.85 20.02
N LEU A 326 21.79 4.52 20.45
CA LEU A 326 21.27 5.68 19.74
C LEU A 326 22.30 6.83 19.72
N PRO A 327 22.44 7.53 18.59
CA PRO A 327 23.29 8.71 18.54
C PRO A 327 22.68 9.86 19.36
N PRO A 328 23.49 10.84 19.80
CA PRO A 328 23.00 11.97 20.61
C PRO A 328 21.82 12.73 19.99
N ALA A 329 21.74 12.82 18.66
CA ALA A 329 20.64 13.48 17.96
C ALA A 329 19.26 12.83 18.21
N LEU A 330 19.23 11.57 18.67
CA LEU A 330 18.02 10.81 18.93
C LEU A 330 17.97 10.25 20.36
N SER A 331 18.92 10.59 21.24
CA SER A 331 18.99 9.99 22.59
C SER A 331 17.79 10.34 23.46
N ASP A 332 17.22 11.53 23.25
CA ASP A 332 16.17 12.10 24.10
C ASP A 332 14.76 11.75 23.55
N TRP A 333 14.65 10.76 22.66
CA TRP A 333 13.39 10.38 22.01
C TRP A 333 12.26 10.06 22.98
N ARG A 334 12.58 9.61 24.21
CA ARG A 334 11.61 9.31 25.27
C ARG A 334 10.88 10.55 25.77
N GLU A 335 11.49 11.74 25.70
CA GLU A 335 10.85 12.99 26.12
C GLU A 335 9.66 13.38 25.22
N GLY A 336 9.61 12.83 24.00
CA GLY A 336 8.52 13.02 23.05
C GLY A 336 7.23 12.25 23.38
N PHE A 337 7.23 11.42 24.43
CA PHE A 337 6.13 10.52 24.76
C PHE A 337 5.77 10.57 26.24
N SER A 338 4.50 10.33 26.57
CA SER A 338 4.07 10.27 27.97
C SER A 338 4.61 9.02 28.67
N ALA A 339 4.81 9.10 29.99
CA ALA A 339 5.30 7.95 30.76
C ALA A 339 4.38 6.71 30.66
N LEU A 340 3.06 6.91 30.61
CA LEU A 340 2.10 5.83 30.43
C LEU A 340 2.24 5.16 29.07
N GLU A 341 2.37 5.96 28.01
CA GLU A 341 2.51 5.47 26.65
C GLU A 341 3.81 4.68 26.46
N LEU A 342 4.93 5.21 26.96
CA LEU A 342 6.21 4.49 26.93
C LEU A 342 6.13 3.14 27.63
N ALA A 343 5.50 3.09 28.81
CA ALA A 343 5.33 1.84 29.55
C ALA A 343 4.48 0.81 28.76
N GLN A 344 3.41 1.26 28.11
CA GLN A 344 2.55 0.41 27.29
C GLN A 344 3.26 -0.11 26.04
N GLU A 345 3.97 0.76 25.31
CA GLU A 345 4.71 0.33 24.10
C GLU A 345 5.91 -0.54 24.44
N GLN A 346 6.60 -0.29 25.55
CA GLN A 346 7.68 -1.17 26.03
C GLN A 346 7.15 -2.57 26.35
N GLN A 347 6.02 -2.66 27.07
CA GLN A 347 5.39 -3.95 27.38
C GLN A 347 4.97 -4.66 26.09
N ARG A 348 4.37 -3.95 25.13
CA ARG A 348 3.94 -4.52 23.85
C ARG A 348 5.13 -4.98 23.01
N PHE A 349 6.20 -4.20 22.96
CA PHE A 349 7.44 -4.54 22.28
C PHE A 349 8.02 -5.84 22.82
N SER A 350 8.21 -5.95 24.14
CA SER A 350 8.72 -7.15 24.78
C SER A 350 7.82 -8.36 24.52
N ALA A 351 6.49 -8.21 24.67
CA ALA A 351 5.55 -9.29 24.42
C ALA A 351 5.58 -9.80 22.96
N ARG A 352 5.68 -8.91 21.96
CA ARG A 352 5.79 -9.30 20.55
C ARG A 352 7.11 -9.99 20.25
N LEU A 353 8.21 -9.47 20.78
CA LEU A 353 9.54 -10.05 20.59
C LEU A 353 9.64 -11.44 21.24
N ASP A 354 9.08 -11.61 22.43
CA ASP A 354 9.11 -12.88 23.17
C ASP A 354 8.24 -13.96 22.55
N ALA A 355 7.13 -13.58 21.91
CA ALA A 355 6.26 -14.49 21.18
C ALA A 355 6.91 -15.09 19.91
N LEU A 356 8.01 -14.51 19.43
CA LEU A 356 8.72 -14.98 18.24
C LEU A 356 9.77 -16.05 18.61
N PRO A 357 9.93 -17.09 17.76
CA PRO A 357 11.08 -17.97 17.82
C PRO A 357 12.39 -17.16 17.77
N GLU A 358 13.38 -17.57 18.55
CA GLU A 358 14.66 -16.86 18.68
C GLU A 358 15.32 -16.55 17.33
N ALA A 359 15.29 -17.51 16.40
CA ALA A 359 15.83 -17.35 15.05
C ALA A 359 15.18 -16.22 14.23
N LEU A 360 13.93 -15.84 14.52
CA LEU A 360 13.22 -14.77 13.81
C LEU A 360 13.47 -13.38 14.42
N ARG A 361 13.89 -13.31 15.69
CA ARG A 361 14.01 -12.05 16.44
C ARG A 361 14.93 -11.03 15.76
N PRO A 362 16.12 -11.39 15.24
CA PRO A 362 16.98 -10.43 14.54
C PRO A 362 16.28 -9.79 13.33
N TYR A 363 15.57 -10.58 12.52
CA TYR A 363 14.86 -10.11 11.32
C TYR A 363 13.61 -9.30 11.64
N TRP A 364 12.96 -9.61 12.77
CA TRP A 364 11.87 -8.79 13.28
C TRP A 364 12.38 -7.42 13.75
N LEU A 365 13.50 -7.39 14.49
CA LEU A 365 14.11 -6.14 14.96
C LEU A 365 14.56 -5.24 13.79
N LEU A 366 15.08 -5.81 12.70
CA LEU A 366 15.46 -5.03 11.50
C LEU A 366 14.31 -4.15 10.99
N GLN A 367 13.09 -4.69 10.95
CA GLN A 367 11.89 -3.98 10.45
C GLN A 367 11.61 -2.66 11.16
N TYR A 368 11.96 -2.59 12.44
CA TYR A 368 11.71 -1.43 13.29
C TYR A 368 12.97 -0.58 13.50
N ALA A 369 14.16 -1.16 13.48
CA ALA A 369 15.44 -0.46 13.61
C ALA A 369 15.87 0.26 12.32
N ASN A 370 15.64 -0.33 11.14
CA ASN A 370 16.05 0.24 9.86
C ASN A 370 15.40 1.60 9.52
N PRO A 371 14.16 1.90 9.92
CA PRO A 371 13.61 3.25 9.85
C PRO A 371 14.44 4.30 10.59
N VAL A 372 14.99 3.96 11.77
CA VAL A 372 15.90 4.85 12.51
C VAL A 372 17.20 5.05 11.74
N ARG A 373 17.81 3.97 11.24
CA ARG A 373 19.01 4.04 10.38
C ARG A 373 18.78 4.90 9.14
N SER A 374 17.63 4.75 8.51
CA SER A 374 17.24 5.50 7.32
C SER A 374 17.05 6.98 7.65
N ARG A 375 16.40 7.29 8.77
CA ARG A 375 16.25 8.66 9.25
C ARG A 375 17.62 9.32 9.47
N LEU A 376 18.56 8.63 10.12
CA LEU A 376 19.91 9.14 10.37
C LEU A 376 20.69 9.47 9.10
N ARG A 377 20.40 8.81 7.96
CA ARG A 377 21.04 9.10 6.67
C ARG A 377 20.54 10.38 6.00
N VAL A 378 19.34 10.83 6.37
CA VAL A 378 18.66 11.99 5.75
C VAL A 378 18.43 13.14 6.73
N LEU A 379 18.85 12.98 7.99
CA LEU A 379 18.96 14.11 8.90
C LEU A 379 19.99 15.10 8.34
N PRO A 380 19.71 16.41 8.38
CA PRO A 380 20.63 17.44 7.92
C PRO A 380 21.91 17.53 8.73
#